data_AF-A0A3C0ZT06-F1
#
_entry.id   AF-A0A3C0ZT06-F1
#
_cell.length_a   1.000
_cell.length_b   1.000
_cell.length_c   1.000
_cell.angle_alpha   90.00
_cell.angle_beta   90.00
_cell.angle_gamma   90.00
#
_symmetry.space_group_name_H-M   'P 1'
#
loop_
_entity.id
_entity.type
_entity.pdbx_description
1 polymer ?
#
loop_
_entity_poly.entity_id
_entity_poly.type
_entity_poly.pdbx_seq_one_letter_code
_entity_poly.pdbx_strand_id
1 'polypeptide(L)'
;TEPNKLPVTILSRCQRYDFGRLSTGIIEGRLREVAQMESLEIEDKAFRYIAGAADGSLRDGLSLLDQCNAFNYGSGLLTYDRTLEILGAVDARVFGDLYRSIHEGDVTKALSVLDEILLQGRELMQFVTDFTWYLRNLMLLKASEQTAGSLDISADNLQEMIKEARMSDMEEIMRCIRVFSALPDLIRYSPNRRILTEMTIIRACRSAMDDGAEGEEMLPLEKIKNRVREMENRVYNNERSIDRLEKEGPGPAAAGAFSGGIRDDRSAAGDGG
;
A
#
# COMPACT_ATOMS: atom_id res chain seq x y z
N THR A 1 -11.55 -4.55 21.79
CA THR A 1 -13.02 -4.46 21.70
C THR A 1 -13.40 -3.08 21.22
N GLU A 2 -14.25 -2.96 20.21
CA GLU A 2 -14.71 -1.65 19.74
C GLU A 2 -15.71 -1.05 20.74
N PRO A 3 -15.35 0.01 21.49
CA PRO A 3 -16.19 0.54 22.57
C PRO A 3 -17.53 1.07 22.06
N ASN A 4 -17.53 1.56 20.83
CA ASN A 4 -18.70 2.16 20.15
C ASN A 4 -19.78 1.13 19.79
N LYS A 5 -19.48 -0.17 19.88
CA LYS A 5 -20.43 -1.26 19.64
C LYS A 5 -21.06 -1.78 20.94
N LEU A 6 -20.66 -1.27 22.10
CA LEU A 6 -21.19 -1.71 23.40
C LEU A 6 -22.43 -0.88 23.80
N PRO A 7 -23.49 -1.52 24.34
CA PRO A 7 -24.65 -0.81 24.85
C PRO A 7 -24.28 0.17 25.98
N VAL A 8 -24.94 1.33 26.01
CA VAL A 8 -24.74 2.37 27.04
C VAL A 8 -24.96 1.80 28.45
N THR A 9 -25.82 0.80 28.61
CA THR A 9 -26.11 0.13 29.88
C THR A 9 -24.93 -0.66 30.45
N ILE A 10 -24.01 -1.14 29.60
CA ILE A 10 -22.76 -1.78 30.04
C ILE A 10 -21.72 -0.69 30.34
N LEU A 11 -21.61 0.30 29.47
CA LEU A 11 -20.67 1.41 29.65
C LEU A 11 -20.95 2.21 30.94
N SER A 12 -22.21 2.31 31.38
CA SER A 12 -22.58 3.02 32.60
C SER A 12 -22.30 2.26 33.90
N ARG A 13 -21.98 0.95 33.83
CA ARG A 13 -21.78 0.09 35.01
C ARG A 13 -20.37 -0.49 35.10
N CYS A 14 -19.51 -0.22 34.13
CA CYS A 14 -18.14 -0.72 34.09
C CYS A 14 -17.14 0.43 34.13
N GLN A 15 -16.06 0.25 34.89
CA GLN A 15 -14.91 1.14 34.82
C GLN A 15 -14.16 0.85 33.52
N ARG A 16 -14.07 1.84 32.65
CA ARG A 16 -13.34 1.74 31.39
C ARG A 16 -11.85 2.01 31.64
N TYR A 17 -11.02 1.10 31.17
CA TYR A 17 -9.57 1.27 31.07
C TYR A 17 -9.20 1.15 29.60
N ASP A 18 -8.69 2.25 29.03
CA ASP A 18 -8.19 2.27 27.66
C ASP A 18 -6.68 2.00 27.68
N PHE A 19 -6.28 0.85 27.15
CA PHE A 19 -4.88 0.53 26.94
C PHE A 19 -4.46 1.01 25.56
N GLY A 20 -3.53 1.97 25.52
CA GLY A 20 -2.89 2.44 24.29
C GLY A 20 -1.65 1.62 23.94
N ARG A 21 -1.10 1.87 22.75
CA ARG A 21 0.23 1.35 22.36
C ARG A 21 1.31 1.96 23.25
N LEU A 22 2.25 1.12 23.69
CA LEU A 22 3.40 1.57 24.45
C LEU A 22 4.44 2.21 23.51
N SER A 23 5.22 3.16 24.01
CA SER A 23 6.37 3.65 23.25
C SER A 23 7.48 2.59 23.23
N THR A 24 8.28 2.59 22.17
CA THR A 24 9.42 1.69 22.01
C THR A 24 10.36 1.75 23.23
N GLY A 25 10.63 2.94 23.78
CA GLY A 25 11.48 3.09 24.95
C GLY A 25 10.91 2.45 26.24
N ILE A 26 9.57 2.45 26.41
CA ILE A 26 8.95 1.74 27.55
C ILE A 26 9.11 0.23 27.39
N ILE A 27 8.92 -0.29 26.17
CA ILE A 27 9.09 -1.70 25.88
C ILE A 27 10.56 -2.10 26.10
N GLU A 28 11.51 -1.34 25.55
CA GLU A 28 12.94 -1.57 25.71
C GLU A 28 13.33 -1.65 27.20
N GLY A 29 12.88 -0.70 28.02
CA GLY A 29 13.13 -0.71 29.46
C GLY A 29 12.62 -1.98 30.14
N ARG A 30 11.41 -2.43 29.80
CA ARG A 30 10.84 -3.67 30.34
C ARG A 30 11.59 -4.93 29.88
N LEU A 31 12.02 -4.97 28.61
CA LEU A 31 12.83 -6.07 28.11
C LEU A 31 14.17 -6.16 28.85
N ARG A 32 14.81 -5.03 29.15
CA ARG A 32 16.04 -4.97 29.95
C ARG A 32 15.85 -5.49 31.36
N GLU A 33 14.76 -5.09 32.03
CA GLU A 33 14.43 -5.60 33.36
C GLU A 33 14.27 -7.12 33.36
N VAL A 34 13.53 -7.68 32.40
CA VAL A 34 13.34 -9.13 32.28
C VAL A 34 14.64 -9.85 31.96
N ALA A 35 15.44 -9.33 31.02
CA ALA A 35 16.74 -9.89 30.67
C ALA A 35 17.69 -9.92 31.88
N GLN A 36 17.69 -8.89 32.73
CA GLN A 36 18.47 -8.89 33.97
C GLN A 36 17.99 -9.95 34.96
N MET A 37 16.68 -10.13 35.12
CA MET A 37 16.10 -11.15 36.02
C MET A 37 16.46 -12.57 35.56
N GLU A 38 16.45 -12.81 34.25
CA GLU A 38 16.77 -14.09 33.62
C GLU A 38 18.28 -14.28 33.35
N SER A 39 19.12 -13.33 33.76
CA SER A 39 20.59 -13.34 33.54
C SER A 39 20.99 -13.49 32.06
N LEU A 40 20.25 -12.83 31.17
CA LEU A 40 20.52 -12.78 29.73
C LEU A 40 21.48 -11.64 29.41
N GLU A 41 22.58 -11.95 28.72
CA GLU A 41 23.48 -10.95 28.16
C GLU A 41 22.98 -10.54 26.78
N ILE A 42 22.61 -9.28 26.59
CA ILE A 42 22.03 -8.77 25.35
C ILE A 42 22.62 -7.38 25.03
N GLU A 43 22.98 -7.15 23.77
CA GLU A 43 23.47 -5.86 23.29
C GLU A 43 22.36 -4.78 23.25
N ASP A 44 22.72 -3.52 23.53
CA ASP A 44 21.77 -2.39 23.51
C ASP A 44 21.01 -2.23 22.18
N LYS A 45 21.65 -2.52 21.05
CA LYS A 45 21.01 -2.46 19.73
C LYS A 45 19.98 -3.58 19.54
N ALA A 46 20.24 -4.76 20.11
CA ALA A 46 19.29 -5.88 20.08
C ALA A 46 18.02 -5.56 20.86
N PHE A 47 18.14 -4.94 22.06
CA PHE A 47 16.97 -4.49 22.82
C PHE A 47 16.10 -3.52 22.04
N ARG A 48 16.71 -2.50 21.41
CA ARG A 48 16.00 -1.53 20.58
C ARG A 48 15.28 -2.20 19.41
N TYR A 49 15.94 -3.15 18.75
CA TYR A 49 15.34 -3.88 17.64
C TYR A 49 14.12 -4.69 18.07
N ILE A 50 14.24 -5.50 19.13
CA ILE A 50 13.13 -6.32 19.66
C ILE A 50 11.97 -5.41 20.11
N ALA A 51 12.27 -4.30 20.76
CA ALA A 51 11.26 -3.32 21.17
C ALA A 51 10.55 -2.65 19.99
N GLY A 52 11.28 -2.39 18.89
CA GLY A 52 10.72 -1.86 17.65
C GLY A 52 9.81 -2.88 16.96
N ALA A 53 10.27 -4.13 16.85
CA ALA A 53 9.52 -5.24 16.26
C ALA A 53 8.21 -5.56 17.02
N ALA A 54 8.14 -5.21 18.30
CA ALA A 54 6.95 -5.39 19.14
C ALA A 54 5.78 -4.44 18.83
N ASP A 55 5.99 -3.39 18.02
CA ASP A 55 4.96 -2.45 17.53
C ASP A 55 3.98 -1.92 18.61
N GLY A 56 4.50 -1.63 19.80
CA GLY A 56 3.71 -1.09 20.91
C GLY A 56 3.01 -2.13 21.80
N SER A 57 3.26 -3.42 21.57
CA SER A 57 2.74 -4.55 22.35
C SER A 57 3.85 -5.20 23.20
N LEU A 58 3.80 -5.00 24.53
CA LEU A 58 4.79 -5.62 25.43
C LEU A 58 4.78 -7.15 25.37
N ARG A 59 3.59 -7.75 25.14
CA ARG A 59 3.44 -9.19 25.03
C ARG A 59 4.23 -9.75 23.84
N ASP A 60 4.15 -9.06 22.70
CA ASP A 60 4.86 -9.48 21.50
C ASP A 60 6.36 -9.27 21.69
N GLY A 61 6.77 -8.15 22.30
CA GLY A 61 8.17 -7.90 22.66
C GLY A 61 8.78 -9.00 23.55
N LEU A 62 8.07 -9.45 24.59
CA LEU A 62 8.53 -10.56 25.43
C LEU A 62 8.57 -11.88 24.65
N SER A 63 7.61 -12.12 23.77
CA SER A 63 7.58 -13.34 22.95
C SER A 63 8.77 -13.38 21.97
N LEU A 64 9.13 -12.24 21.39
CA LEU A 64 10.30 -12.09 20.52
C LEU A 64 11.60 -12.25 21.30
N LEU A 65 11.68 -11.71 22.53
CA LEU A 65 12.82 -11.90 23.42
C LEU A 65 13.02 -13.39 23.77
N ASP A 66 11.94 -14.10 24.12
CA ASP A 66 11.97 -15.54 24.42
C ASP A 66 12.42 -16.35 23.20
N GLN A 67 11.94 -15.99 22.01
CA GLN A 67 12.39 -16.59 20.75
C GLN A 67 13.90 -16.37 20.56
N CYS A 68 14.38 -15.14 20.72
CA CYS A 68 15.81 -14.83 20.62
C CYS A 68 16.65 -15.65 21.61
N ASN A 69 16.20 -15.74 22.86
CA ASN A 69 16.89 -16.52 23.88
C ASN A 69 16.94 -18.01 23.53
N ALA A 70 15.82 -18.59 23.07
CA ALA A 70 15.73 -20.00 22.69
C ALA A 70 16.70 -20.36 21.54
N PHE A 71 16.85 -19.51 20.54
CA PHE A 71 17.73 -19.75 19.38
C PHE A 71 19.16 -19.22 19.54
N ASN A 72 19.45 -18.50 20.63
CA ASN A 72 20.80 -18.04 21.01
C ASN A 72 21.42 -18.91 22.14
N TYR A 73 20.77 -20.03 22.48
CA TYR A 73 21.20 -20.89 23.57
C TYR A 73 22.63 -21.41 23.38
N GLY A 74 23.50 -21.14 24.36
CA GLY A 74 24.90 -21.56 24.35
C GLY A 74 25.88 -20.61 23.63
N SER A 75 25.39 -19.51 23.04
CA SER A 75 26.23 -18.51 22.35
C SER A 75 26.64 -17.32 23.24
N GLY A 76 26.11 -17.24 24.47
CA GLY A 76 26.40 -16.15 25.41
C GLY A 76 25.64 -14.88 25.04
N LEU A 77 26.36 -13.82 24.70
CA LEU A 77 25.82 -12.50 24.35
C LEU A 77 24.90 -12.58 23.11
N LEU A 78 23.65 -12.14 23.25
CA LEU A 78 22.74 -11.90 22.13
C LEU A 78 23.10 -10.57 21.45
N THR A 79 23.72 -10.65 20.27
CA THR A 79 24.07 -9.48 19.45
C THR A 79 22.90 -9.03 18.59
N TYR A 80 22.99 -7.79 18.08
CA TYR A 80 22.00 -7.28 17.12
C TYR A 80 21.90 -8.13 15.86
N ASP A 81 23.03 -8.51 15.25
CA ASP A 81 23.02 -9.32 14.02
C ASP A 81 22.38 -10.69 14.25
N ARG A 82 22.66 -11.32 15.40
CA ARG A 82 22.04 -12.60 15.75
C ARG A 82 20.54 -12.47 16.00
N THR A 83 20.11 -11.34 16.56
CA THR A 83 18.69 -11.03 16.75
C THR A 83 17.97 -10.90 15.40
N LEU A 84 18.59 -10.23 14.42
CA LEU A 84 18.07 -10.13 13.05
C LEU A 84 17.89 -11.51 12.40
N GLU A 85 18.91 -12.37 12.53
CA GLU A 85 18.87 -13.73 12.00
C GLU A 85 17.72 -14.55 12.62
N ILE A 86 17.58 -14.52 13.96
CA ILE A 86 16.58 -15.33 14.68
C ILE A 86 15.16 -14.86 14.41
N LEU A 87 14.93 -13.55 14.46
CA LEU A 87 13.60 -12.99 14.22
C LEU A 87 13.21 -13.03 12.74
N GLY A 88 14.11 -13.53 11.89
CA GLY A 88 13.86 -13.61 10.48
C GLY A 88 13.64 -12.22 9.92
N ALA A 89 14.43 -11.22 10.31
CA ALA A 89 14.59 -10.08 9.43
C ALA A 89 15.02 -10.66 8.08
N VAL A 90 14.30 -10.33 7.01
CA VAL A 90 14.82 -10.62 5.67
C VAL A 90 16.13 -9.86 5.59
N ASP A 91 17.20 -10.58 5.26
CA ASP A 91 18.50 -9.97 5.06
C ASP A 91 18.30 -8.80 4.10
N ALA A 92 18.70 -7.59 4.51
CA ALA A 92 18.51 -6.41 3.68
C ALA A 92 19.10 -6.62 2.27
N ARG A 93 20.09 -7.53 2.13
CA ARG A 93 20.62 -8.00 0.85
C ARG A 93 19.55 -8.57 -0.08
N VAL A 94 18.62 -9.38 0.41
CA VAL A 94 17.52 -9.98 -0.39
C VAL A 94 16.56 -8.91 -0.87
N PHE A 95 16.21 -7.94 -0.02
CA PHE A 95 15.40 -6.80 -0.46
C PHE A 95 16.14 -5.88 -1.41
N GLY A 96 17.44 -5.70 -1.22
CA GLY A 96 18.30 -5.01 -2.16
C GLY A 96 18.35 -5.71 -3.52
N ASP A 97 18.44 -7.04 -3.55
CA ASP A 97 18.38 -7.84 -4.78
C ASP A 97 17.02 -7.71 -5.48
N LEU A 98 15.92 -7.77 -4.72
CA LEU A 98 14.59 -7.53 -5.25
C LEU A 98 14.46 -6.11 -5.82
N TYR A 99 14.92 -5.11 -5.07
CA TYR A 99 14.85 -3.71 -5.48
C TYR A 99 15.69 -3.44 -6.73
N ARG A 100 16.93 -3.93 -6.79
CA ARG A 100 17.78 -3.85 -7.99
C ARG A 100 17.13 -4.52 -9.20
N SER A 101 16.52 -5.68 -9.01
CA SER A 101 15.80 -6.38 -10.09
C SER A 101 14.61 -5.57 -10.59
N ILE A 102 13.88 -4.91 -9.68
CA ILE A 102 12.79 -3.98 -10.04
C ILE A 102 13.33 -2.76 -10.80
N HIS A 103 14.42 -2.16 -10.32
CA HIS A 103 15.06 -1.00 -10.94
C HIS A 103 15.57 -1.31 -12.36
N GLU A 104 16.17 -2.48 -12.55
CA GLU A 104 16.63 -2.98 -13.85
C GLU A 104 15.47 -3.42 -14.77
N GLY A 105 14.25 -3.55 -14.25
CA GLY A 105 13.09 -4.07 -14.96
C GLY A 105 13.14 -5.57 -15.23
N ASP A 106 14.03 -6.31 -14.55
CA ASP A 106 14.17 -7.76 -14.67
C ASP A 106 13.10 -8.49 -13.85
N VAL A 107 11.94 -8.66 -14.49
CA VAL A 107 10.80 -9.39 -13.92
C VAL A 107 11.17 -10.83 -13.55
N THR A 108 12.00 -11.50 -14.35
CA THR A 108 12.34 -12.91 -14.12
C THR A 108 13.11 -13.03 -12.82
N LYS A 109 14.14 -12.20 -12.65
CA LYS A 109 14.96 -12.18 -11.43
C LYS A 109 14.16 -11.74 -10.21
N ALA A 110 13.31 -10.72 -10.35
CA ALA A 110 12.47 -10.25 -9.24
C ALA A 110 11.49 -11.34 -8.75
N LEU A 111 10.89 -12.12 -9.65
CA LEU A 111 10.03 -13.24 -9.28
C LEU A 111 10.81 -14.42 -8.67
N SER A 112 12.03 -14.69 -9.15
CA SER A 112 12.90 -15.69 -8.52
C SER A 112 13.24 -15.34 -7.07
N VAL A 113 13.49 -14.05 -6.77
CA VAL A 113 13.72 -13.60 -5.38
C VAL A 113 12.48 -13.82 -4.51
N LEU A 114 11.27 -13.58 -5.04
CA LEU A 114 10.04 -13.91 -4.33
C LEU A 114 9.95 -15.42 -4.04
N ASP A 115 10.27 -16.28 -5.02
CA ASP A 115 10.25 -17.73 -4.84
C ASP A 115 11.23 -18.19 -3.77
N GLU A 116 12.45 -17.64 -3.73
CA GLU A 116 13.43 -17.92 -2.68
C GLU A 116 12.92 -17.56 -1.28
N ILE A 117 12.29 -16.40 -1.14
CA ILE A 117 11.67 -15.94 0.10
C ILE A 117 10.56 -16.89 0.56
N LEU A 118 9.72 -17.36 -0.37
CA LEU A 118 8.64 -18.30 -0.08
C LEU A 118 9.15 -19.70 0.26
N LEU A 119 10.22 -20.16 -0.41
CA LEU A 119 10.87 -21.45 -0.12
C LEU A 119 11.48 -21.49 1.29
N GLN A 120 11.91 -20.34 1.81
CA GLN A 120 12.34 -20.18 3.20
C GLN A 120 11.18 -20.22 4.22
N GLY A 121 9.92 -20.39 3.76
CA GLY A 121 8.74 -20.50 4.61
C GLY A 121 8.24 -19.15 5.14
N ARG A 122 8.67 -18.02 4.55
CA ARG A 122 8.22 -16.70 4.99
C ARG A 122 6.79 -16.42 4.57
N GLU A 123 6.07 -15.72 5.44
CA GLU A 123 4.70 -15.32 5.20
C GLU A 123 4.64 -14.07 4.29
N LEU A 124 3.70 -14.06 3.33
CA LEU A 124 3.59 -13.04 2.29
C LEU A 124 3.27 -11.64 2.83
N MET A 125 2.36 -11.50 3.80
CA MET A 125 2.06 -10.20 4.41
C MET A 125 3.29 -9.64 5.13
N GLN A 126 4.04 -10.49 5.82
CA GLN A 126 5.28 -10.06 6.48
C GLN A 126 6.30 -9.58 5.44
N PHE A 127 6.52 -10.35 4.37
CA PHE A 127 7.39 -9.95 3.26
C PHE A 127 7.01 -8.58 2.67
N VAL A 128 5.73 -8.35 2.39
CA VAL A 128 5.26 -7.08 1.82
C VAL A 128 5.47 -5.92 2.79
N THR A 129 5.21 -6.14 4.08
CA THR A 129 5.40 -5.13 5.13
C THR A 129 6.87 -4.74 5.24
N ASP A 130 7.75 -5.75 5.30
CA ASP A 130 9.18 -5.56 5.44
C ASP A 130 9.80 -4.89 4.19
N PHE A 131 9.37 -5.29 2.99
CA PHE A 131 9.83 -4.64 1.77
C PHE A 131 9.33 -3.19 1.66
N THR A 132 8.11 -2.91 2.11
CA THR A 132 7.61 -1.52 2.16
C THR A 132 8.43 -0.67 3.14
N TRP A 133 8.83 -1.25 4.28
CA TRP A 133 9.73 -0.62 5.23
C TRP A 133 11.13 -0.37 4.63
N TYR A 134 11.65 -1.34 3.86
CA TYR A 134 12.91 -1.20 3.11
C TYR A 134 12.87 0.00 2.15
N LEU A 135 11.82 0.08 1.32
CA LEU A 135 11.61 1.17 0.37
C LEU A 135 11.48 2.53 1.07
N ARG A 136 10.79 2.60 2.23
CA ARG A 136 10.73 3.81 3.05
C ARG A 136 12.12 4.27 3.47
N ASN A 137 12.96 3.36 3.94
CA ASN A 137 14.30 3.73 4.40
C ASN A 137 15.18 4.17 3.23
N LEU A 138 15.04 3.53 2.08
CA LEU A 138 15.67 3.96 0.84
C LEU A 138 15.28 5.40 0.46
N MET A 139 13.98 5.72 0.55
CA MET A 139 13.46 7.07 0.33
C MET A 139 14.06 8.09 1.30
N LEU A 140 14.15 7.75 2.59
CA LEU A 140 14.74 8.62 3.61
C LEU A 140 16.23 8.87 3.36
N LEU A 141 16.98 7.85 2.98
CA LEU A 141 18.39 7.99 2.59
C LEU A 141 18.56 8.87 1.34
N LYS A 142 17.68 8.71 0.34
CA LYS A 142 17.66 9.56 -0.85
C LYS A 142 17.36 11.02 -0.51
N ALA A 143 16.44 11.25 0.43
CA ALA A 143 16.03 12.60 0.82
C ALA A 143 17.10 13.31 1.66
N SER A 144 17.80 12.60 2.54
CA SER A 144 18.86 13.18 3.36
C SER A 144 19.85 12.13 3.83
N GLU A 145 21.13 12.31 3.45
CA GLU A 145 22.24 11.47 3.90
C GLU A 145 22.43 11.50 5.43
N GLN A 146 21.98 12.57 6.11
CA GLN A 146 22.04 12.67 7.59
C GLN A 146 21.08 11.70 8.30
N THR A 147 20.08 11.17 7.58
CA THR A 147 19.09 10.23 8.15
C THR A 147 19.69 8.83 8.38
N ALA A 148 20.83 8.52 7.77
CA ALA A 148 21.50 7.22 7.87
C ALA A 148 21.79 6.80 9.32
N GLY A 149 22.14 7.75 10.19
CA GLY A 149 22.43 7.48 11.60
C GLY A 149 21.20 7.22 12.48
N SER A 150 19.99 7.41 11.95
CA SER A 150 18.72 7.21 12.66
C SER A 150 17.98 5.93 12.25
N LEU A 151 18.53 5.19 11.28
CA LEU A 151 17.95 3.94 10.80
C LEU A 151 18.49 2.77 11.64
N ASP A 152 17.59 1.94 12.14
CA ASP A 152 17.93 0.72 12.88
C ASP A 152 18.32 -0.40 11.89
N ILE A 153 19.46 -0.22 11.21
CA ILE A 153 20.02 -1.13 10.19
C ILE A 153 21.49 -1.41 10.51
N SER A 154 21.99 -2.62 10.23
CA SER A 154 23.41 -2.95 10.37
C SER A 154 24.28 -2.06 9.46
N ALA A 155 25.55 -1.87 9.83
CA ALA A 155 26.46 -1.00 9.08
C ALA A 155 26.67 -1.47 7.63
N ASP A 156 26.80 -2.77 7.42
CA ASP A 156 27.01 -3.37 6.09
C ASP A 156 25.79 -3.18 5.20
N ASN A 157 24.59 -3.44 5.73
CA ASN A 157 23.34 -3.27 5.00
C ASN A 157 23.04 -1.80 4.69
N LEU A 158 23.42 -0.89 5.59
CA LEU A 158 23.30 0.54 5.37
C LEU A 158 24.16 1.01 4.18
N GLN A 159 25.38 0.48 4.03
CA GLN A 159 26.25 0.83 2.90
C GLN A 159 25.65 0.39 1.56
N GLU A 160 25.12 -0.83 1.47
CA GLU A 160 24.44 -1.29 0.26
C GLU A 160 23.19 -0.47 -0.05
N MET A 161 22.37 -0.19 0.96
CA MET A 161 21.16 0.61 0.78
C MET A 161 21.46 2.06 0.37
N ILE A 162 22.59 2.64 0.80
CA ILE A 162 23.05 3.95 0.31
C ILE A 162 23.41 3.88 -1.18
N LYS A 163 24.07 2.80 -1.65
CA LYS A 163 24.37 2.64 -3.08
C LYS A 163 23.09 2.55 -3.90
N GLU A 164 22.11 1.78 -3.42
CA GLU A 164 20.79 1.65 -4.04
C GLU A 164 20.02 2.98 -4.07
N ALA A 165 20.07 3.76 -3.00
CA ALA A 165 19.44 5.08 -2.99
C ALA A 165 20.12 6.02 -4.01
N ARG A 166 21.41 5.86 -4.26
CA ARG A 166 22.15 6.71 -5.22
C ARG A 166 21.83 6.38 -6.67
N MET A 167 21.64 5.09 -7.01
CA MET A 167 21.34 4.67 -8.39
C MET A 167 19.92 4.99 -8.85
N SER A 168 18.97 5.14 -7.92
CA SER A 168 17.55 5.32 -8.26
C SER A 168 17.06 6.75 -8.06
N ASP A 169 16.06 7.16 -8.84
CA ASP A 169 15.42 8.46 -8.67
C ASP A 169 14.34 8.44 -7.57
N MET A 170 14.09 9.60 -6.94
CA MET A 170 13.09 9.71 -5.88
C MET A 170 11.70 9.29 -6.35
N GLU A 171 11.35 9.62 -7.60
CA GLU A 171 10.07 9.27 -8.20
C GLU A 171 9.87 7.75 -8.33
N GLU A 172 10.93 7.02 -8.68
CA GLU A 172 10.90 5.57 -8.78
C GLU A 172 10.69 4.93 -7.40
N ILE A 173 11.42 5.40 -6.39
CA ILE A 173 11.26 4.90 -5.01
C ILE A 173 9.83 5.15 -4.52
N MET A 174 9.30 6.37 -4.73
CA MET A 174 7.94 6.71 -4.36
C MET A 174 6.90 5.87 -5.10
N ARG A 175 7.12 5.57 -6.38
CA ARG A 175 6.27 4.68 -7.17
C ARG A 175 6.22 3.28 -6.56
N CYS A 176 7.37 2.70 -6.28
CA CYS A 176 7.45 1.39 -5.62
C CYS A 176 6.72 1.41 -4.27
N ILE A 177 6.92 2.45 -3.45
CA ILE A 177 6.20 2.58 -2.17
C ILE A 177 4.69 2.60 -2.38
N ARG A 178 4.17 3.38 -3.34
CA ARG A 178 2.72 3.42 -3.62
C ARG A 178 2.17 2.03 -3.96
N VAL A 179 2.81 1.36 -4.91
CA VAL A 179 2.39 0.03 -5.39
C VAL A 179 2.41 -1.03 -4.28
N PHE A 180 3.46 -1.06 -3.46
CA PHE A 180 3.57 -2.02 -2.35
C PHE A 180 2.74 -1.66 -1.12
N SER A 181 2.54 -0.37 -0.82
CA SER A 181 1.73 0.07 0.34
C SER A 181 0.25 -0.26 0.21
N ALA A 182 -0.27 -0.39 -1.01
CA ALA A 182 -1.65 -0.81 -1.27
C ALA A 182 -1.85 -2.34 -1.17
N LEU A 183 -0.78 -3.12 -1.28
CA LEU A 183 -0.84 -4.57 -1.38
C LEU A 183 -1.33 -5.28 -0.09
N PRO A 184 -0.98 -4.86 1.14
CA PRO A 184 -1.46 -5.50 2.37
C PRO A 184 -2.98 -5.58 2.46
N ASP A 185 -3.70 -4.53 2.04
CA ASP A 185 -5.15 -4.50 2.07
C ASP A 185 -5.77 -5.45 1.05
N LEU A 186 -5.14 -5.61 -0.12
CA LEU A 186 -5.55 -6.56 -1.16
C LEU A 186 -5.31 -8.01 -0.74
N ILE A 187 -4.19 -8.29 -0.07
CA ILE A 187 -3.80 -9.65 0.33
C ILE A 187 -4.61 -10.15 1.52
N ARG A 188 -4.94 -9.27 2.49
CA ARG A 188 -5.58 -9.65 3.77
C ARG A 188 -6.81 -10.55 3.61
N TYR A 189 -7.62 -10.32 2.58
CA TYR A 189 -8.87 -11.04 2.33
C TYR A 189 -8.85 -11.90 1.06
N SER A 190 -7.72 -11.97 0.36
CA SER A 190 -7.63 -12.69 -0.91
C SER A 190 -7.27 -14.17 -0.71
N PRO A 191 -7.96 -15.10 -1.41
CA PRO A 191 -7.55 -16.49 -1.46
C PRO A 191 -6.26 -16.69 -2.30
N ASN A 192 -5.94 -15.75 -3.19
CA ASN A 192 -4.82 -15.85 -4.13
C ASN A 192 -3.73 -14.81 -3.83
N ARG A 193 -3.24 -14.81 -2.58
CA ARG A 193 -2.23 -13.85 -2.07
C ARG A 193 -0.99 -13.77 -2.95
N ARG A 194 -0.47 -14.94 -3.36
CA ARG A 194 0.73 -15.06 -4.17
C ARG A 194 0.60 -14.35 -5.52
N ILE A 195 -0.51 -14.57 -6.22
CA ILE A 195 -0.77 -13.95 -7.54
C ILE A 195 -0.78 -12.42 -7.41
N LEU A 196 -1.42 -11.88 -6.36
CA LEU A 196 -1.44 -10.43 -6.12
C LEU A 196 -0.04 -9.87 -5.89
N THR A 197 0.79 -10.58 -5.13
CA THR A 197 2.20 -10.19 -4.91
C THR A 197 3.01 -10.23 -6.22
N GLU A 198 2.90 -11.31 -6.99
CA GLU A 198 3.59 -11.45 -8.28
C GLU A 198 3.18 -10.34 -9.26
N MET A 199 1.88 -10.06 -9.38
CA MET A 199 1.37 -8.96 -10.20
C MET A 199 1.92 -7.60 -9.74
N THR A 200 2.03 -7.38 -8.44
CA THR A 200 2.56 -6.14 -7.86
C THR A 200 4.04 -5.97 -8.20
N ILE A 201 4.85 -7.04 -8.10
CA ILE A 201 6.26 -7.04 -8.50
C ILE A 201 6.40 -6.74 -10.00
N ILE A 202 5.60 -7.40 -10.85
CA ILE A 202 5.62 -7.17 -12.30
C ILE A 202 5.26 -5.71 -12.62
N ARG A 203 4.25 -5.15 -11.95
CA ARG A 203 3.86 -3.74 -12.08
C ARG A 203 4.99 -2.80 -11.67
N ALA A 204 5.66 -3.08 -10.55
CA ALA A 204 6.77 -2.27 -10.07
C ALA A 204 7.96 -2.25 -11.06
N CYS A 205 8.25 -3.39 -11.71
CA CYS A 205 9.28 -3.50 -12.75
C CYS A 205 8.92 -2.72 -14.03
N ARG A 206 7.64 -2.41 -14.26
CA ARG A 206 7.15 -1.79 -15.49
C ARG A 206 6.64 -0.38 -15.22
N SER A 207 7.54 0.60 -15.35
CA SER A 207 7.25 2.04 -15.19
C SER A 207 5.99 2.52 -15.93
N ALA A 208 5.68 1.96 -17.10
CA ALA A 208 4.54 2.36 -17.93
C ALA A 208 3.17 1.87 -17.44
N MET A 209 3.11 0.98 -16.44
CA MET A 209 1.84 0.45 -15.92
C MET A 209 1.21 1.32 -14.84
N ASP A 210 1.94 2.30 -14.29
CA ASP A 210 1.42 3.19 -13.22
C ASP A 210 0.67 4.41 -13.79
N ASP A 211 0.97 4.80 -15.03
CA ASP A 211 0.26 5.86 -15.76
C ASP A 211 -1.23 5.54 -16.01
N GLY A 212 -1.63 4.27 -15.87
CA GLY A 212 -2.99 3.79 -16.11
C GLY A 212 -3.83 3.56 -14.85
N ALA A 213 -3.22 3.46 -13.66
CA ALA A 213 -3.96 3.12 -12.44
C ALA A 213 -4.46 4.37 -11.67
N GLU A 214 -3.81 5.52 -11.85
CA GLU A 214 -4.36 6.82 -11.42
C GLU A 214 -5.31 7.42 -12.49
N GLY A 215 -5.31 6.88 -13.71
CA GLY A 215 -6.16 7.31 -14.82
C GLY A 215 -7.63 6.88 -14.76
N GLU A 216 -7.99 5.91 -13.89
CA GLU A 216 -9.39 5.50 -13.71
C GLU A 216 -10.12 6.25 -12.57
N GLU A 217 -9.39 6.99 -11.73
CA GLU A 217 -9.97 8.04 -10.87
C GLU A 217 -9.68 9.42 -11.48
N MET A 218 -10.29 9.69 -12.64
CA MET A 218 -10.45 11.06 -13.14
C MET A 218 -11.04 11.91 -12.00
N LEU A 219 -10.20 12.77 -11.39
CA LEU A 219 -10.57 13.65 -10.28
C LEU A 219 -11.95 14.28 -10.57
N PRO A 220 -12.90 14.29 -9.61
CA PRO A 220 -14.24 14.81 -9.81
C PRO A 220 -14.26 16.22 -10.45
N LEU A 221 -13.23 17.01 -10.17
CA LEU A 221 -13.06 18.36 -10.68
C LEU A 221 -12.76 18.44 -12.18
N GLU A 222 -11.98 17.51 -12.74
CA GLU A 222 -11.72 17.46 -14.19
C GLU A 222 -12.97 17.02 -14.96
N LYS A 223 -13.70 16.04 -14.42
CA LYS A 223 -14.99 15.62 -14.97
C LYS A 223 -16.02 16.75 -14.96
N ILE A 224 -16.03 17.56 -13.89
CA ILE A 224 -16.84 18.77 -13.80
C ILE A 224 -16.38 19.82 -14.81
N LYS A 225 -15.08 20.11 -14.93
CA LYS A 225 -14.54 21.07 -15.90
C LYS A 225 -14.89 20.70 -17.35
N ASN A 226 -14.75 19.43 -17.72
CA ASN A 226 -15.09 18.96 -19.06
C ASN A 226 -16.60 19.09 -19.34
N ARG A 227 -17.45 18.74 -18.36
CA ARG A 227 -18.91 18.94 -18.47
C ARG A 227 -19.31 20.41 -18.55
N VAL A 228 -18.65 21.29 -17.81
CA VAL A 228 -18.87 22.74 -17.88
C VAL A 228 -18.50 23.26 -19.27
N ARG A 229 -17.35 22.85 -19.80
CA ARG A 229 -16.89 23.25 -21.13
C ARG A 229 -17.82 22.77 -22.25
N GLU A 230 -18.32 21.54 -22.16
CA GLU A 230 -19.36 21.04 -23.07
C GLU A 230 -20.65 21.85 -22.96
N MET A 231 -21.04 22.25 -21.75
CA MET A 231 -22.24 23.03 -21.51
C MET A 231 -22.11 24.46 -22.04
N GLU A 232 -20.96 25.11 -21.84
CA GLU A 232 -20.63 26.41 -22.42
C GLU A 232 -20.69 26.38 -23.96
N ASN A 233 -20.12 25.34 -24.58
CA ASN A 233 -20.19 25.18 -26.03
C ASN A 233 -21.64 24.97 -26.53
N ARG A 234 -22.47 24.25 -25.76
CA ARG A 234 -23.90 24.08 -26.08
C ARG A 234 -24.69 25.36 -25.92
N VAL A 235 -24.43 26.14 -24.87
CA VAL A 235 -25.05 27.46 -24.66
C VAL A 235 -24.67 28.41 -25.78
N TYR A 236 -23.38 28.49 -26.13
CA TYR A 236 -22.90 29.32 -27.24
C TYR A 236 -23.53 28.96 -28.59
N ASN A 237 -23.67 27.65 -28.87
CA ASN A 237 -24.31 27.18 -30.09
C ASN A 237 -25.83 27.43 -30.10
N ASN A 238 -26.49 27.31 -28.95
CA ASN A 238 -27.91 27.64 -28.84
C ASN A 238 -28.16 29.15 -28.96
N GLU A 239 -27.34 30.00 -28.34
CA GLU A 239 -27.41 31.45 -28.50
C GLU A 239 -27.25 31.84 -29.97
N ARG A 240 -26.29 31.26 -30.70
CA ARG A 240 -26.15 31.47 -32.16
C ARG A 240 -27.31 30.92 -33.00
N SER A 241 -28.07 29.97 -32.46
CA SER A 241 -29.25 29.41 -33.13
C SER A 241 -30.48 30.28 -32.87
N ILE A 242 -30.63 30.79 -31.65
CA ILE A 242 -31.66 31.78 -31.27
C ILE A 242 -31.44 33.09 -32.03
N ASP A 243 -30.21 33.59 -32.09
CA ASP A 243 -29.85 34.83 -32.80
C ASP A 243 -30.05 34.71 -34.32
N ARG A 244 -30.02 33.47 -34.87
CA ARG A 244 -30.42 33.17 -36.24
C ARG A 244 -31.94 33.15 -36.42
N LEU A 245 -32.67 32.54 -35.48
CA LEU A 245 -34.14 32.50 -35.47
C LEU A 245 -34.78 33.87 -35.19
N GLU A 246 -34.11 34.78 -34.49
CA GLU A 246 -34.58 36.16 -34.27
C GLU A 246 -34.33 37.06 -35.49
N LYS A 247 -33.26 36.81 -36.25
CA LYS A 247 -32.97 37.50 -37.53
C LYS A 247 -33.85 36.99 -38.67
N GLU A 248 -34.22 35.72 -38.63
CA GLU A 248 -35.26 35.13 -39.47
C GLU A 248 -36.62 35.30 -38.77
N GLY A 249 -37.15 36.53 -38.75
CA GLY A 249 -38.47 36.83 -38.15
C GLY A 249 -39.57 35.85 -38.57
N PRO A 250 -40.68 35.74 -37.81
CA PRO A 250 -41.60 34.61 -37.88
C PRO A 250 -42.09 34.39 -39.32
N GLY A 251 -41.56 33.34 -39.96
CA GLY A 251 -42.03 32.87 -41.25
C GLY A 251 -43.50 32.46 -41.18
N PRO A 252 -44.29 32.70 -42.23
CA PRO A 252 -45.74 32.70 -42.15
C PRO A 252 -46.29 31.36 -41.67
N ALA A 253 -47.23 31.42 -40.74
CA ALA A 253 -48.02 30.27 -40.34
C ALA A 253 -48.69 29.66 -41.58
N ALA A 254 -48.21 28.51 -42.03
CA ALA A 254 -48.87 27.74 -43.07
C ALA A 254 -50.06 27.00 -42.43
N ALA A 255 -51.21 27.68 -42.45
CA ALA A 255 -52.52 27.04 -42.37
C ALA A 255 -52.79 26.29 -43.68
N GLY A 256 -53.21 25.02 -43.57
CA GLY A 256 -53.69 24.17 -44.67
C GLY A 256 -52.71 23.05 -45.03
N ALA A 257 -53.07 21.77 -45.11
CA ALA A 257 -54.38 21.15 -45.15
C ALA A 257 -54.28 19.73 -44.55
N PHE A 258 -55.19 19.44 -43.62
CA PHE A 258 -55.58 18.09 -43.24
C PHE A 258 -56.41 17.51 -44.39
N SER A 259 -55.90 16.53 -45.14
CA SER A 259 -56.76 15.63 -45.93
C SER A 259 -56.06 14.32 -46.28
N GLY A 260 -56.48 13.25 -45.59
CA GLY A 260 -56.90 11.98 -46.21
C GLY A 260 -55.84 11.12 -46.89
N GLY A 261 -55.54 9.97 -46.27
CA GLY A 261 -54.79 8.91 -46.92
C GLY A 261 -54.62 7.65 -46.06
N ILE A 262 -55.73 7.10 -45.56
CA ILE A 262 -55.78 5.76 -44.97
C ILE A 262 -55.36 4.74 -46.03
N ARG A 263 -54.34 3.93 -45.74
CA ARG A 263 -54.27 2.53 -46.17
C ARG A 263 -53.78 1.66 -45.02
N ASP A 264 -54.77 1.03 -44.39
CA ASP A 264 -54.64 -0.25 -43.71
C ASP A 264 -53.88 -1.25 -44.58
N ASP A 265 -52.98 -2.02 -43.96
CA ASP A 265 -52.83 -3.42 -44.35
C ASP A 265 -52.75 -4.26 -43.06
N ARG A 266 -53.79 -5.09 -42.87
CA ARG A 266 -53.94 -6.06 -41.78
C ARG A 266 -53.71 -7.46 -42.35
N SER A 267 -53.37 -8.37 -41.43
CA SER A 267 -53.33 -9.85 -41.52
C SER A 267 -52.02 -10.43 -42.07
N ALA A 268 -51.40 -11.46 -41.48
CA ALA A 268 -51.87 -12.58 -40.65
C ALA A 268 -50.84 -12.85 -39.51
N ALA A 269 -51.20 -13.09 -38.24
CA ALA A 269 -51.88 -14.24 -37.62
C ALA A 269 -51.03 -15.53 -37.56
N GLY A 270 -50.85 -16.05 -36.33
CA GLY A 270 -50.23 -17.34 -35.96
C GLY A 270 -49.22 -17.16 -34.80
N ASP A 271 -49.62 -17.15 -33.51
CA ASP A 271 -49.99 -18.30 -32.66
C ASP A 271 -48.83 -19.31 -32.56
N GLY A 272 -48.23 -19.70 -31.44
CA GLY A 272 -48.42 -19.54 -30.00
C GLY A 272 -47.45 -20.54 -29.34
N GLY A 273 -47.09 -20.35 -28.06
CA GLY A 273 -46.35 -21.34 -27.25
C GLY A 273 -44.91 -20.99 -26.91
#